data_AF-A0A8X6PHQ2-F1
#
_entry.id   AF-A0A8X6PHQ2-F1
#
_cell.length_a   1.000
_cell.length_b   1.000
_cell.length_c   1.000
_cell.angle_alpha   90.00
_cell.angle_beta   90.00
_cell.angle_gamma   90.00
#
_symmetry.space_group_name_H-M   'P 1'
#
loop_
_entity.id
_entity.type
_entity.pdbx_description
1 polymer ?
#
loop_
_entity_poly.entity_id
_entity_poly.type
_entity_poly.pdbx_seq_one_letter_code
_entity_poly.pdbx_strand_id
1 'polypeptide(L)'
;MEGVKFLIFVLSVWGCHLSTVLCQNCSVEKALSGTIKDSAVGYQKYEKCWIIPVPEGSFVKLQINNIASQALCPDAYVNISVPNVEEFKFCSPNVSRHSVTALSDVTITHHAHKNGFYYSSSFDLNYDIKNIECVRKDSFQCDSNFCIPMSKVCDGVEDCENGADEAKCKTEILTIEGIEKAREKAIAWLKRNETTLWNWQNDTTRAVIALYLASDAFYNGTDLKEELMAKEIELKTAVALLRSSFSDSELSMLINALLVICHNPRRFYGKDLIKLLKDRVELSKNLTHPLAYLALCNANESWPSKAISDLNSILLNNSEYPFIRDLQAMASLAFSCQINRNKKSNTTLYLTPYRNAIKRFQELQLQDGSFGNVHTTALITQALIASEEQTDNWKKNSTIKYLMKEMNSSSIDLLTTYFILPIFNAKTLGDISKVNCSGNPRKHEDDVSEYLNKKMRVQYSLYIGDNKKVIHTVSVQVPENSTASDTMEFAASIYPKYKFDRKIISGKMYVYKIAAIMNDPEVGKFWLLYIGANNNTEHLTHFFTSPDELILNEGEHLVMWYRSASI
;
A
#
# COMPACT_ATOMS: atom_id res chain seq x y z
N MET A 1 -47.26 32.59 -26.83
CA MET A 1 -46.49 32.58 -25.57
C MET A 1 -46.02 31.14 -25.36
N GLU A 2 -44.95 30.66 -26.00
CA GLU A 2 -43.59 31.23 -26.11
C GLU A 2 -42.97 31.47 -24.72
N GLY A 3 -41.78 30.93 -24.39
CA GLY A 3 -40.86 30.17 -25.26
C GLY A 3 -39.74 29.40 -24.56
N VAL A 4 -38.84 28.87 -25.38
CA VAL A 4 -37.83 27.80 -25.16
C VAL A 4 -36.45 28.35 -24.75
N LYS A 5 -35.61 27.53 -24.07
CA LYS A 5 -34.14 27.30 -24.27
C LYS A 5 -33.51 26.57 -23.06
N PHE A 6 -32.57 25.62 -23.14
CA PHE A 6 -31.89 24.82 -24.19
C PHE A 6 -31.88 23.33 -23.74
N LEU A 7 -31.70 22.26 -24.53
CA LEU A 7 -31.29 22.00 -25.93
C LEU A 7 -29.77 22.02 -26.26
N ILE A 8 -29.09 20.87 -26.08
CA ILE A 8 -27.90 20.44 -26.87
C ILE A 8 -28.09 18.98 -27.30
N PHE A 9 -27.79 18.68 -28.56
CA PHE A 9 -27.86 17.36 -29.19
C PHE A 9 -26.46 16.98 -29.72
N VAL A 10 -26.02 15.75 -29.41
CA VAL A 10 -25.36 14.78 -30.32
C VAL A 10 -24.20 15.23 -31.23
N LEU A 11 -23.10 14.46 -31.20
CA LEU A 11 -22.48 13.92 -32.43
C LEU A 11 -21.77 12.59 -32.17
N SER A 12 -21.97 11.64 -33.09
CA SER A 12 -21.51 10.24 -33.05
C SER A 12 -20.32 10.00 -33.98
N VAL A 13 -19.38 9.11 -33.62
CA VAL A 13 -18.49 8.46 -34.60
C VAL A 13 -18.32 6.96 -34.28
N TRP A 14 -18.33 6.14 -35.33
CA TRP A 14 -18.21 4.68 -35.34
C TRP A 14 -16.86 4.12 -34.91
N GLY A 15 -16.89 2.83 -34.56
CA GLY A 15 -15.75 1.91 -34.55
C GLY A 15 -16.09 0.50 -35.04
N CYS A 16 -16.80 0.35 -36.16
CA CYS A 16 -17.02 -0.96 -36.79
C CYS A 16 -15.77 -1.41 -37.56
N HIS A 17 -15.36 -2.66 -37.39
CA HIS A 17 -14.41 -3.33 -38.29
C HIS A 17 -14.79 -4.80 -38.52
N LEU A 18 -14.44 -5.28 -39.72
CA LEU A 18 -14.57 -6.63 -40.28
C LEU A 18 -15.97 -7.09 -40.79
N SER A 19 -16.02 -7.22 -42.11
CA SER A 19 -16.71 -8.25 -42.92
C SER A 19 -18.03 -8.88 -42.41
N THR A 20 -19.11 -8.51 -43.11
CA THR A 20 -20.30 -9.36 -43.36
C THR A 20 -20.92 -10.05 -42.15
N VAL A 21 -21.45 -9.25 -41.21
CA VAL A 21 -22.46 -9.71 -40.26
C VAL A 21 -23.80 -9.12 -40.68
N LEU A 22 -24.76 -9.95 -41.08
CA LEU A 22 -26.17 -9.56 -41.03
C LEU A 22 -26.51 -9.37 -39.56
N CYS A 23 -26.84 -8.16 -39.14
CA CYS A 23 -27.39 -7.92 -37.79
C CYS A 23 -28.77 -8.57 -37.70
N GLN A 24 -28.78 -9.83 -37.27
CA GLN A 24 -29.99 -10.58 -36.94
C GLN A 24 -30.46 -10.09 -35.57
N ASN A 25 -31.60 -9.38 -35.52
CA ASN A 25 -32.13 -8.83 -34.26
C ASN A 25 -32.61 -9.97 -33.35
N CYS A 26 -31.74 -10.42 -32.44
CA CYS A 26 -32.11 -11.39 -31.41
C CYS A 26 -33.07 -10.76 -30.39
N SER A 27 -34.04 -11.54 -29.91
CA SER A 27 -34.96 -11.12 -28.86
C SER A 27 -34.28 -11.06 -27.49
N VAL A 28 -34.33 -9.92 -26.80
CA VAL A 28 -33.71 -9.75 -25.47
C VAL A 28 -34.70 -10.14 -24.37
N GLU A 29 -34.34 -11.17 -23.61
CA GLU A 29 -35.11 -11.75 -22.51
C GLU A 29 -34.79 -11.02 -21.21
N LYS A 30 -35.66 -10.09 -20.76
CA LYS A 30 -35.38 -9.22 -19.60
C LYS A 30 -35.84 -9.77 -18.24
N ALA A 31 -36.45 -10.95 -18.18
CA ALA A 31 -36.91 -11.53 -16.93
C ALA A 31 -35.75 -12.21 -16.17
N LEU A 32 -35.85 -12.29 -14.84
CA LEU A 32 -34.86 -13.03 -14.04
C LEU A 32 -35.05 -14.56 -14.16
N SER A 33 -36.22 -15.04 -14.57
CA SER A 33 -36.44 -16.45 -14.90
C SER A 33 -37.53 -16.59 -15.95
N GLY A 34 -37.47 -17.65 -16.74
CA GLY A 34 -38.41 -17.84 -17.83
C GLY A 34 -38.21 -19.14 -18.61
N THR A 35 -39.02 -19.30 -19.65
CA THR A 35 -38.97 -20.46 -20.54
C THR A 35 -38.98 -19.98 -22.00
N ILE A 36 -37.93 -20.32 -22.75
CA ILE A 36 -37.85 -20.08 -24.18
C ILE A 36 -38.34 -21.34 -24.89
N LYS A 37 -39.37 -21.18 -25.74
CA LYS A 37 -39.89 -22.23 -26.61
C LYS A 37 -39.96 -21.73 -28.03
N ASP A 38 -39.60 -22.58 -28.98
CA ASP A 38 -39.67 -22.26 -30.40
C ASP A 38 -39.95 -23.52 -31.21
N SER A 39 -40.62 -23.36 -32.34
CA SER A 39 -40.93 -24.44 -33.27
C SER A 39 -40.81 -23.94 -34.71
N ALA A 40 -39.96 -24.59 -35.48
CA ALA A 40 -39.71 -24.32 -36.88
C ALA A 40 -40.23 -25.48 -37.74
N VAL A 41 -41.02 -25.15 -38.77
CA VAL A 41 -41.51 -26.10 -39.78
C VAL A 41 -41.40 -25.48 -41.16
N GLY A 42 -40.98 -26.25 -42.16
CA GLY A 42 -40.93 -25.76 -43.54
C GLY A 42 -39.87 -26.42 -44.43
N TYR A 43 -39.51 -25.70 -45.48
CA TYR A 43 -38.58 -26.13 -46.55
C TYR A 43 -37.38 -25.18 -46.74
N GLN A 44 -37.38 -24.00 -46.11
CA GLN A 44 -36.31 -22.99 -46.22
C GLN A 44 -35.43 -22.98 -44.96
N LYS A 45 -34.23 -22.39 -45.01
CA LYS A 45 -33.39 -22.24 -43.81
C LYS A 45 -34.11 -21.37 -42.77
N TYR A 46 -34.22 -21.87 -41.55
CA TYR A 46 -34.73 -21.14 -40.40
C TYR A 46 -33.62 -20.93 -39.36
N GLU A 47 -33.55 -19.70 -38.85
CA GLU A 47 -32.59 -19.32 -37.82
C GLU A 47 -33.18 -18.17 -36.97
N LYS A 48 -33.21 -18.34 -35.65
CA LYS A 48 -33.76 -17.36 -34.69
C LYS A 48 -32.95 -17.39 -33.41
N CYS A 49 -32.75 -16.22 -32.79
CA CYS A 49 -31.88 -16.07 -31.64
C CYS A 49 -32.50 -15.22 -30.51
N TRP A 50 -32.03 -15.48 -29.29
CA TRP A 50 -32.38 -14.78 -28.05
C TRP A 50 -31.11 -14.39 -27.29
N ILE A 51 -31.14 -13.27 -26.58
CA ILE A 51 -30.08 -12.84 -25.67
C ILE A 51 -30.67 -12.77 -24.26
N ILE A 52 -30.04 -13.46 -23.31
CA ILE A 52 -30.33 -13.33 -21.88
C ILE A 52 -29.19 -12.48 -21.28
N PRO A 53 -29.43 -11.21 -20.91
CA PRO A 53 -28.44 -10.38 -20.25
C PRO A 53 -28.29 -10.81 -18.78
N VAL A 54 -27.05 -10.94 -18.30
CA VAL A 54 -26.74 -11.39 -16.94
C VAL A 54 -26.20 -10.19 -16.15
N PRO A 55 -26.91 -9.69 -15.12
CA PRO A 55 -26.42 -8.58 -14.30
C PRO A 55 -25.08 -8.89 -13.61
N GLU A 56 -24.29 -7.86 -13.35
CA GLU A 56 -23.07 -7.98 -12.54
C GLU A 56 -23.41 -8.56 -11.15
N GLY A 57 -22.67 -9.59 -10.73
CA GLY A 57 -22.94 -10.31 -9.47
C GLY A 57 -24.01 -11.42 -9.56
N SER A 58 -24.55 -11.69 -10.75
CA SER A 58 -25.48 -12.79 -11.01
C SER A 58 -24.86 -13.89 -11.89
N PHE A 59 -25.56 -15.03 -12.00
CA PHE A 59 -25.27 -16.08 -12.98
C PHE A 59 -26.58 -16.62 -13.56
N VAL A 60 -26.58 -17.03 -14.82
CA VAL A 60 -27.72 -17.71 -15.44
C VAL A 60 -27.50 -19.22 -15.48
N LYS A 61 -28.48 -19.98 -15.03
CA LYS A 61 -28.57 -21.42 -15.22
C LYS A 61 -29.59 -21.74 -16.30
N LEU A 62 -29.15 -22.46 -17.32
CA LEU A 62 -29.92 -22.85 -18.50
C LEU A 62 -30.14 -24.37 -18.46
N GLN A 63 -31.38 -24.80 -18.64
CA GLN A 63 -31.74 -26.22 -18.67
C GLN A 63 -32.63 -26.51 -19.88
N ILE A 64 -32.12 -27.32 -20.80
CA ILE A 64 -32.88 -27.83 -21.94
C ILE A 64 -33.80 -28.95 -21.43
N ASN A 65 -35.10 -28.73 -21.56
CA ASN A 65 -36.14 -29.67 -21.15
C ASN A 65 -36.41 -30.71 -22.25
N ASN A 66 -36.47 -30.26 -23.51
CA ASN A 66 -36.76 -31.10 -24.66
C ASN A 66 -36.20 -30.50 -25.96
N ILE A 67 -35.77 -31.35 -26.88
CA ILE A 67 -35.52 -31.02 -28.29
C ILE A 67 -36.12 -32.14 -29.14
N ALA A 68 -37.07 -31.79 -30.00
CA ALA A 68 -37.72 -32.74 -30.91
C ALA A 68 -37.53 -32.27 -32.36
N SER A 69 -36.89 -33.09 -33.20
CA SER A 69 -36.62 -32.79 -34.61
C SER A 69 -36.68 -34.02 -35.50
N GLN A 70 -37.18 -33.83 -36.73
CA GLN A 70 -37.15 -34.80 -37.84
C GLN A 70 -35.90 -34.66 -38.74
N ALA A 71 -35.02 -33.71 -38.42
CA ALA A 71 -33.74 -33.49 -39.10
C ALA A 71 -32.59 -33.89 -38.18
N LEU A 72 -31.44 -34.25 -38.78
CA LEU A 72 -30.26 -34.72 -38.03
C LEU A 72 -29.49 -33.53 -37.43
N CYS A 73 -28.55 -33.81 -36.52
CA CYS A 73 -27.80 -32.80 -35.77
C CYS A 73 -26.98 -31.74 -36.57
N PRO A 74 -26.49 -31.98 -37.81
CA PRO A 74 -25.95 -30.87 -38.63
C PRO A 74 -27.05 -29.94 -39.18
N ASP A 75 -28.25 -30.48 -39.40
CA ASP A 75 -29.38 -29.84 -40.07
C ASP A 75 -30.27 -29.04 -39.10
N ALA A 76 -30.54 -29.60 -37.91
CA ALA A 76 -31.33 -28.95 -36.87
C ALA A 76 -30.70 -29.10 -35.47
N TYR A 77 -30.53 -27.96 -34.78
CA TYR A 77 -29.89 -27.88 -33.48
C TYR A 77 -30.21 -26.57 -32.74
N VAL A 78 -29.98 -26.57 -31.44
CA VAL A 78 -29.91 -25.35 -30.61
C VAL A 78 -28.45 -25.12 -30.24
N ASN A 79 -27.92 -23.92 -30.48
CA ASN A 79 -26.61 -23.50 -30.00
C ASN A 79 -26.78 -22.53 -28.81
N ILE A 80 -25.90 -22.62 -27.83
CA ILE A 80 -25.81 -21.67 -26.71
C ILE A 80 -24.37 -21.15 -26.71
N SER A 81 -24.16 -19.88 -27.02
CA SER A 81 -22.84 -19.25 -27.04
C SER A 81 -22.66 -18.28 -25.88
N VAL A 82 -21.50 -18.41 -25.21
CA VAL A 82 -21.07 -17.54 -24.12
C VAL A 82 -19.82 -16.75 -24.59
N PRO A 83 -19.82 -15.40 -24.54
CA PRO A 83 -18.71 -14.59 -25.03
C PRO A 83 -17.36 -15.02 -24.47
N ASN A 84 -16.39 -15.29 -25.35
CA ASN A 84 -15.00 -15.66 -25.02
C ASN A 84 -14.80 -16.95 -24.20
N VAL A 85 -15.81 -17.83 -24.09
CA VAL A 85 -15.73 -19.08 -23.29
C VAL A 85 -15.96 -20.32 -24.16
N GLU A 86 -17.21 -20.77 -24.33
CA GLU A 86 -17.56 -22.03 -24.99
C GLU A 86 -18.88 -21.90 -25.79
N GLU A 87 -19.04 -22.74 -26.82
CA GLU A 87 -20.30 -22.93 -27.55
C GLU A 87 -20.85 -24.34 -27.30
N PHE A 88 -22.12 -24.43 -26.90
CA PHE A 88 -22.79 -25.68 -26.58
C PHE A 88 -23.89 -26.00 -27.60
N LYS A 89 -23.67 -27.06 -28.40
CA LYS A 89 -24.59 -27.51 -29.45
C LYS A 89 -25.44 -28.71 -29.02
N PHE A 90 -26.76 -28.60 -29.15
CA PHE A 90 -27.73 -29.60 -28.69
C PHE A 90 -28.67 -30.08 -29.80
N CYS A 91 -28.93 -31.40 -29.83
CA CYS A 91 -29.65 -32.08 -30.91
C CYS A 91 -30.50 -33.26 -30.41
N SER A 92 -31.61 -33.55 -31.10
CA SER A 92 -32.36 -34.80 -30.95
C SER A 92 -31.58 -36.01 -31.50
N PRO A 93 -31.67 -37.22 -30.92
CA PRO A 93 -32.41 -37.60 -29.71
C PRO A 93 -31.58 -37.44 -28.42
N ASN A 94 -30.36 -36.90 -28.52
CA ASN A 94 -29.35 -36.97 -27.47
C ASN A 94 -29.51 -35.83 -26.44
N VAL A 95 -30.66 -35.79 -25.76
CA VAL A 95 -30.91 -34.89 -24.61
C VAL A 95 -30.37 -35.55 -23.33
N SER A 96 -29.06 -35.78 -23.30
CA SER A 96 -28.34 -35.94 -22.04
C SER A 96 -28.47 -34.63 -21.27
N ARG A 97 -28.88 -34.68 -19.99
CA ARG A 97 -29.30 -33.53 -19.17
C ARG A 97 -28.14 -32.57 -18.83
N HIS A 98 -27.69 -31.83 -19.83
CA HIS A 98 -26.69 -30.78 -19.68
C HIS A 98 -27.39 -29.48 -19.28
N SER A 99 -27.11 -29.02 -18.06
CA SER A 99 -27.39 -27.64 -17.68
C SER A 99 -26.18 -26.77 -17.99
N VAL A 100 -26.34 -25.73 -18.80
CA VAL A 100 -25.28 -24.73 -19.02
C VAL A 100 -25.38 -23.68 -17.91
N THR A 101 -24.25 -23.16 -17.44
CA THR A 101 -24.21 -22.09 -16.43
C THR A 101 -23.20 -21.04 -16.85
N ALA A 102 -23.59 -19.77 -16.87
CA ALA A 102 -22.77 -18.66 -17.36
C ALA A 102 -22.81 -17.45 -16.42
N LEU A 103 -21.69 -16.72 -16.37
CA LEU A 103 -21.46 -15.51 -15.55
C LEU A 103 -21.57 -14.21 -16.37
N SER A 104 -21.97 -14.31 -17.63
CA SER A 104 -22.09 -13.22 -18.59
C SER A 104 -23.28 -13.48 -19.50
N ASP A 105 -23.70 -12.44 -20.24
CA ASP A 105 -24.74 -12.52 -21.28
C ASP A 105 -24.60 -13.77 -22.16
N VAL A 106 -25.72 -14.43 -22.41
CA VAL A 106 -25.77 -15.67 -23.21
C VAL A 106 -26.64 -15.46 -24.44
N THR A 107 -26.15 -15.91 -25.60
CA THR A 107 -26.94 -15.97 -26.83
C THR A 107 -27.38 -17.41 -27.10
N ILE A 108 -28.67 -17.59 -27.35
CA ILE A 108 -29.27 -18.89 -27.71
C ILE A 108 -29.75 -18.78 -29.15
N THR A 109 -29.42 -19.75 -30.01
CA THR A 109 -29.80 -19.77 -31.42
C THR A 109 -30.41 -21.10 -31.81
N HIS A 110 -31.62 -21.08 -32.38
CA HIS A 110 -32.28 -22.25 -32.95
C HIS A 110 -32.09 -22.25 -34.47
N HIS A 111 -31.40 -23.25 -34.98
CA HIS A 111 -31.14 -23.46 -36.39
C HIS A 111 -31.91 -24.69 -36.88
N ALA A 112 -32.64 -24.58 -37.99
CA ALA A 112 -33.32 -25.70 -38.63
C ALA A 112 -33.30 -25.55 -40.16
N HIS A 113 -32.73 -26.53 -40.85
CA HIS A 113 -32.65 -26.55 -42.31
C HIS A 113 -32.43 -27.97 -42.81
N LYS A 114 -33.17 -28.42 -43.82
CA LYS A 114 -33.00 -29.75 -44.43
C LYS A 114 -33.07 -29.63 -45.96
N ASN A 115 -31.95 -29.89 -46.63
CA ASN A 115 -31.81 -29.68 -48.08
C ASN A 115 -32.90 -30.42 -48.88
N GLY A 116 -33.84 -29.67 -49.45
CA GLY A 116 -34.89 -30.19 -50.36
C GLY A 116 -36.01 -30.98 -49.69
N PHE A 117 -36.07 -31.06 -48.36
CA PHE A 117 -37.09 -31.83 -47.64
C PHE A 117 -37.78 -31.00 -46.57
N TYR A 118 -39.06 -31.30 -46.32
CA TYR A 118 -39.77 -30.76 -45.16
C TYR A 118 -39.07 -31.17 -43.86
N TYR A 119 -38.94 -30.23 -42.94
CA TYR A 119 -38.48 -30.49 -41.58
C TYR A 119 -39.48 -29.97 -40.55
N SER A 120 -39.41 -30.55 -39.35
CA SER A 120 -39.92 -29.98 -38.11
C SER A 120 -38.83 -30.05 -37.06
N SER A 121 -38.64 -28.96 -36.30
CA SER A 121 -37.71 -28.84 -35.18
C SER A 121 -38.33 -27.98 -34.10
N SER A 122 -38.23 -28.38 -32.84
CA SER A 122 -38.70 -27.58 -31.70
C SER A 122 -37.84 -27.82 -30.47
N PHE A 123 -37.76 -26.80 -29.60
CA PHE A 123 -37.07 -26.91 -28.32
C PHE A 123 -37.84 -26.22 -27.19
N ASP A 124 -37.52 -26.63 -25.98
CA ASP A 124 -38.03 -26.08 -24.71
C ASP A 124 -36.84 -25.94 -23.75
N LEU A 125 -36.53 -24.72 -23.35
CA LEU A 125 -35.43 -24.37 -22.45
C LEU A 125 -35.94 -23.50 -21.30
N ASN A 126 -35.64 -23.87 -20.06
CA ASN A 126 -35.81 -23.00 -18.90
C ASN A 126 -34.52 -22.24 -18.61
N TYR A 127 -34.65 -20.99 -18.19
CA TYR A 127 -33.56 -20.17 -17.66
C TYR A 127 -33.93 -19.60 -16.29
N ASP A 128 -32.93 -19.50 -15.42
CA ASP A 128 -33.05 -18.97 -14.06
C ASP A 128 -31.77 -18.18 -13.74
N ILE A 129 -31.89 -16.85 -13.70
CA ILE A 129 -30.84 -15.92 -13.30
C ILE A 129 -30.91 -15.80 -11.78
N LYS A 130 -29.86 -16.28 -11.11
CA LYS A 130 -29.70 -16.13 -9.67
C LYS A 130 -28.63 -15.11 -9.39
N ASN A 131 -28.85 -14.28 -8.39
CA ASN A 131 -27.74 -13.61 -7.73
C ASN A 131 -26.80 -14.67 -7.17
N ILE A 132 -25.52 -14.34 -7.08
CA ILE A 132 -24.54 -15.16 -6.36
C ILE A 132 -24.86 -15.02 -4.86
N GLU A 133 -25.88 -15.75 -4.40
CA GLU A 133 -25.99 -16.15 -3.00
C GLU A 133 -24.66 -16.81 -2.60
N CYS A 134 -24.29 -16.75 -1.31
CA CYS A 134 -23.01 -17.26 -0.82
C CYS A 134 -22.98 -18.81 -0.80
N VAL A 135 -23.02 -19.44 -1.98
CA VAL A 135 -23.19 -20.90 -2.20
C VAL A 135 -21.94 -21.70 -1.81
N ARG A 136 -20.79 -21.04 -1.57
CA ARG A 136 -19.57 -21.68 -1.08
C ARG A 136 -19.56 -21.65 0.45
N LYS A 137 -19.21 -22.79 1.07
CA LYS A 137 -18.98 -22.89 2.53
C LYS A 137 -17.89 -21.94 3.03
N ASP A 138 -17.02 -21.47 2.13
CA ASP A 138 -15.91 -20.57 2.40
C ASP A 138 -16.22 -19.12 1.97
N SER A 139 -17.45 -18.64 2.21
CA SER A 139 -17.85 -17.24 1.97
C SER A 139 -18.73 -16.68 3.09
N PHE A 140 -18.57 -15.39 3.35
CA PHE A 140 -19.25 -14.61 4.40
C PHE A 140 -20.16 -13.57 3.75
N GLN A 141 -21.34 -13.38 4.34
CA GLN A 141 -22.35 -12.45 3.88
C GLN A 141 -22.24 -11.14 4.67
N CYS A 142 -21.96 -10.04 3.98
CA CYS A 142 -22.11 -8.68 4.48
C CYS A 142 -23.61 -8.34 4.64
N ASP A 143 -23.93 -7.38 5.52
CA ASP A 143 -25.33 -6.96 5.72
C ASP A 143 -25.97 -6.36 4.44
N SER A 144 -25.16 -5.92 3.47
CA SER A 144 -25.58 -5.43 2.14
C SER A 144 -25.71 -6.52 1.06
N ASN A 145 -26.02 -7.77 1.42
CA ASN A 145 -26.19 -8.93 0.50
C ASN A 145 -24.96 -9.25 -0.39
N PHE A 146 -23.82 -8.64 -0.10
CA PHE A 146 -22.54 -8.87 -0.77
C PHE A 146 -21.80 -10.03 -0.10
N CYS A 147 -21.19 -10.92 -0.89
CA CYS A 147 -20.45 -12.08 -0.38
C CYS A 147 -18.94 -11.88 -0.55
N ILE A 148 -18.18 -11.91 0.55
CA ILE A 148 -16.71 -11.94 0.51
C ILE A 148 -16.19 -13.37 0.79
N PRO A 149 -14.99 -13.74 0.30
CA PRO A 149 -14.35 -15.00 0.69
C PRO A 149 -14.10 -15.05 2.20
N MET A 150 -14.16 -16.24 2.82
CA MET A 150 -13.87 -16.39 4.26
C MET A 150 -12.43 -15.99 4.63
N SER A 151 -11.53 -15.93 3.65
CA SER A 151 -10.15 -15.43 3.82
C SER A 151 -10.04 -13.89 3.89
N LYS A 152 -11.15 -13.16 3.70
CA LYS A 152 -11.25 -11.71 3.82
C LYS A 152 -11.96 -11.29 5.12
N VAL A 153 -12.65 -12.23 5.79
CA VAL A 153 -13.16 -12.02 7.15
C VAL A 153 -11.98 -12.06 8.12
N CYS A 154 -11.81 -11.02 8.94
CA CYS A 154 -10.70 -10.90 9.88
C CYS A 154 -9.32 -10.80 9.22
N ASP A 155 -9.26 -10.29 7.98
CA ASP A 155 -7.99 -9.98 7.34
C ASP A 155 -7.48 -8.57 7.70
N GLY A 156 -8.33 -7.76 8.35
CA GLY A 156 -7.99 -6.43 8.85
C GLY A 156 -8.29 -5.30 7.87
N VAL A 157 -8.92 -5.60 6.74
CA VAL A 157 -9.49 -4.66 5.77
C VAL A 157 -11.01 -4.75 5.85
N GLU A 158 -11.70 -3.62 5.78
CA GLU A 158 -13.17 -3.61 5.66
C GLU A 158 -13.53 -3.88 4.19
N ASP A 159 -13.78 -5.15 3.83
CA ASP A 159 -14.29 -5.55 2.51
C ASP A 159 -15.83 -5.55 2.46
N CYS A 160 -16.51 -5.59 3.61
CA CYS A 160 -17.92 -5.20 3.70
C CYS A 160 -18.07 -3.68 3.77
N GLU A 161 -19.06 -3.14 3.04
CA GLU A 161 -19.42 -1.71 3.00
C GLU A 161 -19.73 -1.09 4.38
N ASN A 162 -20.01 -1.93 5.38
CA ASN A 162 -20.26 -1.54 6.77
C ASN A 162 -19.29 -2.18 7.80
N GLY A 163 -18.17 -2.76 7.35
CA GLY A 163 -17.16 -3.42 8.21
C GLY A 163 -17.66 -4.64 8.99
N ALA A 164 -18.79 -5.25 8.62
CA ALA A 164 -19.39 -6.37 9.34
C ALA A 164 -18.52 -7.65 9.37
N ASP A 165 -17.65 -7.79 8.39
CA ASP A 165 -16.58 -8.80 8.27
C ASP A 165 -15.51 -8.67 9.34
N GLU A 166 -15.15 -7.45 9.72
CA GLU A 166 -14.20 -7.18 10.81
C GLU A 166 -14.91 -7.11 12.19
N ALA A 167 -16.20 -6.73 12.23
CA ALA A 167 -16.96 -6.49 13.45
C ALA A 167 -17.16 -7.71 14.38
N LYS A 168 -16.98 -8.95 13.89
CA LYS A 168 -17.14 -10.19 14.67
C LYS A 168 -15.87 -11.03 14.78
N CYS A 169 -14.73 -10.42 14.49
CA CYS A 169 -13.43 -11.06 14.59
C CYS A 169 -13.03 -11.31 16.04
N LYS A 170 -13.23 -12.56 16.48
CA LYS A 170 -12.80 -13.05 17.79
C LYS A 170 -11.27 -13.24 17.87
N THR A 171 -10.53 -12.15 17.71
CA THR A 171 -9.33 -11.99 18.53
C THR A 171 -9.81 -11.68 19.95
N GLU A 172 -9.59 -12.60 20.89
CA GLU A 172 -9.99 -12.45 22.30
C GLU A 172 -9.52 -11.11 22.91
N ILE A 173 -8.46 -10.54 22.35
CA ILE A 173 -7.90 -9.21 22.67
C ILE A 173 -8.96 -8.11 22.57
N LEU A 174 -9.73 -8.04 21.47
CA LEU A 174 -10.76 -7.01 21.28
C LEU A 174 -11.93 -7.12 22.28
N THR A 175 -12.11 -8.31 22.88
CA THR A 175 -13.13 -8.54 23.92
C THR A 175 -12.68 -8.14 25.33
N ILE A 176 -11.44 -7.66 25.51
CA ILE A 176 -10.93 -7.23 26.81
C ILE A 176 -11.50 -5.85 27.17
N GLU A 177 -12.18 -5.79 28.32
CA GLU A 177 -12.80 -4.57 28.83
C GLU A 177 -11.84 -3.37 28.83
N GLY A 178 -12.26 -2.28 28.19
CA GLY A 178 -11.52 -1.02 28.13
C GLY A 178 -10.44 -0.92 27.04
N ILE A 179 -10.21 -1.96 26.23
CA ILE A 179 -9.16 -1.94 25.20
C ILE A 179 -9.42 -0.90 24.10
N GLU A 180 -10.68 -0.75 23.66
CA GLU A 180 -11.11 0.26 22.69
C GLU A 180 -10.78 1.68 23.18
N LYS A 181 -11.17 1.99 24.43
CA LYS A 181 -10.86 3.27 25.08
C LYS A 181 -9.34 3.49 25.26
N ALA A 182 -8.56 2.42 25.42
CA ALA A 182 -7.11 2.51 25.46
C ALA A 182 -6.51 2.79 24.06
N ARG A 183 -7.07 2.19 22.99
CA ARG A 183 -6.76 2.47 21.58
C ARG A 183 -7.03 3.94 21.26
N GLU A 184 -8.23 4.44 21.53
CA GLU A 184 -8.62 5.85 21.34
C GLU A 184 -7.69 6.81 22.07
N LYS A 185 -7.39 6.54 23.35
CA LYS A 185 -6.50 7.40 24.15
C LYS A 185 -5.06 7.40 23.60
N ALA A 186 -4.57 6.26 23.13
CA ALA A 186 -3.25 6.13 22.53
C ALA A 186 -3.14 6.87 21.18
N ILE A 187 -4.17 6.75 20.33
CA ILE A 187 -4.34 7.56 19.10
C ILE A 187 -4.32 9.04 19.43
N ALA A 188 -5.14 9.49 20.40
CA ALA A 188 -5.25 10.89 20.77
C ALA A 188 -3.96 11.45 21.40
N TRP A 189 -3.19 10.62 22.10
CA TRP A 189 -1.85 10.98 22.58
C TRP A 189 -0.87 11.13 21.42
N LEU A 190 -0.85 10.20 20.46
CA LEU A 190 0.04 10.23 19.30
C LEU A 190 -0.23 11.49 18.46
N LYS A 191 -1.50 11.70 18.06
CA LYS A 191 -1.99 12.89 17.33
C LYS A 191 -1.78 14.21 18.09
N ARG A 192 -1.66 14.21 19.42
CA ARG A 192 -1.33 15.43 20.21
C ARG A 192 0.15 15.77 20.19
N ASN A 193 1.02 14.77 20.05
CA ASN A 193 2.47 14.94 20.09
C ASN A 193 3.10 15.23 18.72
N GLU A 194 2.29 15.47 17.68
CA GLU A 194 2.78 16.02 16.42
C GLU A 194 3.24 17.48 16.60
N THR A 195 4.01 17.97 15.62
CA THR A 195 4.31 19.41 15.49
C THR A 195 3.21 20.14 14.71
N THR A 196 3.28 21.47 14.63
CA THR A 196 2.34 22.31 13.84
C THR A 196 2.28 22.01 12.33
N LEU A 197 3.09 21.08 11.83
CA LEU A 197 3.14 20.61 10.45
C LEU A 197 2.71 19.12 10.32
N TRP A 198 1.92 18.59 11.26
CA TRP A 198 1.43 17.19 11.29
C TRP A 198 2.55 16.12 11.20
N ASN A 199 3.72 16.42 11.79
CA ASN A 199 4.90 15.56 11.75
C ASN A 199 5.46 15.17 13.13
N TRP A 200 6.24 14.09 13.18
CA TRP A 200 6.99 13.63 14.36
C TRP A 200 8.50 13.59 14.10
N GLN A 201 9.01 14.50 13.26
CA GLN A 201 10.43 14.63 12.92
C GLN A 201 11.05 13.29 12.40
N ASN A 202 11.92 12.67 13.19
CA ASN A 202 12.54 11.39 12.82
C ASN A 202 11.56 10.22 12.89
N ASP A 203 10.45 10.36 13.62
CA ASP A 203 9.52 9.28 13.97
C ASP A 203 8.20 9.26 13.17
N THR A 204 7.99 10.18 12.22
CA THR A 204 6.78 10.19 11.36
C THR A 204 6.52 8.81 10.71
N THR A 205 7.58 8.10 10.32
CA THR A 205 7.54 6.73 9.77
C THR A 205 6.89 5.72 10.73
N ARG A 206 7.13 5.85 12.04
CA ARG A 206 6.51 5.01 13.07
C ARG A 206 5.07 5.44 13.34
N ALA A 207 4.82 6.75 13.45
CA ALA A 207 3.47 7.28 13.65
C ALA A 207 2.52 6.82 12.54
N VAL A 208 2.92 6.97 11.27
CA VAL A 208 2.13 6.56 10.09
C VAL A 208 1.72 5.08 10.14
N ILE A 209 2.68 4.19 10.40
CA ILE A 209 2.45 2.75 10.53
C ILE A 209 1.54 2.43 11.74
N ALA A 210 1.74 3.11 12.87
CA ALA A 210 0.95 2.88 14.08
C ALA A 210 -0.52 3.26 13.89
N LEU A 211 -0.81 4.42 13.28
CA LEU A 211 -2.17 4.90 13.02
C LEU A 211 -2.91 3.97 12.04
N TYR A 212 -2.22 3.46 11.02
CA TYR A 212 -2.79 2.47 10.10
C TYR A 212 -3.16 1.15 10.79
N LEU A 213 -2.21 0.58 11.55
CA LEU A 213 -2.44 -0.67 12.27
C LEU A 213 -3.44 -0.50 13.42
N ALA A 214 -3.73 0.74 13.85
CA ALA A 214 -4.82 1.06 14.77
C ALA A 214 -6.22 1.10 14.12
N SER A 215 -6.30 1.05 12.78
CA SER A 215 -7.49 1.41 11.98
C SER A 215 -7.99 2.84 12.24
N ASP A 216 -7.06 3.81 12.33
CA ASP A 216 -7.36 5.24 12.58
C ASP A 216 -6.87 6.18 11.46
N ALA A 217 -6.07 5.68 10.51
CA ALA A 217 -5.69 6.36 9.27
C ALA A 217 -5.61 5.34 8.13
N PHE A 218 -6.07 5.70 6.93
CA PHE A 218 -6.19 4.79 5.80
C PHE A 218 -5.36 5.20 4.57
N TYR A 219 -4.89 6.44 4.51
CA TYR A 219 -4.02 7.00 3.46
C TYR A 219 -4.56 6.77 2.03
N ASN A 220 -5.88 6.90 1.89
CA ASN A 220 -6.61 6.79 0.63
C ASN A 220 -6.68 8.10 -0.18
N GLY A 221 -6.14 9.21 0.37
CA GLY A 221 -6.18 10.54 -0.22
C GLY A 221 -7.48 11.33 0.04
N THR A 222 -8.37 10.88 0.93
CA THR A 222 -9.60 11.64 1.28
C THR A 222 -9.44 12.61 2.45
N ASP A 223 -8.49 12.37 3.36
CA ASP A 223 -8.15 13.29 4.45
C ASP A 223 -6.83 14.02 4.17
N LEU A 224 -6.85 15.35 4.31
CA LEU A 224 -5.72 16.23 4.00
C LEU A 224 -4.52 16.04 4.95
N LYS A 225 -4.74 15.63 6.20
CA LYS A 225 -3.67 15.42 7.19
C LYS A 225 -2.99 14.08 6.95
N GLU A 226 -3.78 13.04 6.66
CA GLU A 226 -3.25 11.76 6.20
C GLU A 226 -2.42 11.91 4.93
N GLU A 227 -2.91 12.70 3.96
CA GLU A 227 -2.19 13.01 2.73
C GLU A 227 -0.87 13.75 3.00
N LEU A 228 -0.86 14.73 3.92
CA LEU A 228 0.35 15.46 4.28
C LEU A 228 1.40 14.56 4.95
N MET A 229 0.99 13.69 5.88
CA MET A 229 1.87 12.69 6.49
C MET A 229 2.46 11.74 5.43
N ALA A 230 1.63 11.30 4.48
CA ALA A 230 2.05 10.41 3.40
C ALA A 230 3.04 11.10 2.43
N LYS A 231 2.82 12.38 2.11
CA LYS A 231 3.78 13.22 1.35
C LYS A 231 5.10 13.45 2.09
N GLU A 232 5.10 13.55 3.42
CA GLU A 232 6.34 13.60 4.20
C GLU A 232 7.14 12.29 4.08
N ILE A 233 6.47 11.12 4.09
CA ILE A 233 7.14 9.82 3.89
C ILE A 233 7.74 9.70 2.48
N GLU A 234 7.04 10.16 1.44
CA GLU A 234 7.59 10.27 0.08
C GLU A 234 8.86 11.13 0.06
N LEU A 235 8.79 12.36 0.58
CA LEU A 235 9.91 13.30 0.62
C LEU A 235 11.10 12.74 1.42
N LYS A 236 10.85 12.19 2.62
CA LYS A 236 11.88 11.61 3.49
C LYS A 236 12.57 10.42 2.82
N THR A 237 11.82 9.59 2.11
CA THR A 237 12.37 8.49 1.31
C THR A 237 13.25 9.02 0.17
N ALA A 238 12.77 10.01 -0.60
CA ALA A 238 13.53 10.62 -1.69
C ALA A 238 14.85 11.24 -1.19
N VAL A 239 14.82 11.99 -0.08
CA VAL A 239 16.00 12.58 0.56
C VAL A 239 17.00 11.52 1.04
N ALA A 240 16.53 10.42 1.64
CA ALA A 240 17.40 9.31 2.03
C ALA A 240 18.11 8.69 0.81
N LEU A 241 17.38 8.46 -0.28
CA LEU A 241 17.91 7.92 -1.54
C LEU A 241 18.87 8.88 -2.27
N LEU A 242 18.74 10.19 -2.08
CA LEU A 242 19.67 11.19 -2.59
C LEU A 242 20.98 11.20 -1.79
N ARG A 243 20.90 11.15 -0.45
CA ARG A 243 22.06 11.14 0.46
C ARG A 243 22.88 9.86 0.39
N SER A 244 22.26 8.74 -0.02
CA SER A 244 22.88 7.39 -0.10
C SER A 244 23.39 6.83 1.24
N SER A 245 23.25 7.56 2.34
CA SER A 245 23.71 7.23 3.69
C SER A 245 22.52 6.92 4.61
N PHE A 246 21.94 5.74 4.47
CA PHE A 246 20.86 5.24 5.33
C PHE A 246 21.04 3.76 5.60
N SER A 247 20.68 3.33 6.81
CA SER A 247 20.85 1.94 7.26
C SER A 247 19.81 1.01 6.65
N ASP A 248 20.08 -0.29 6.64
CA ASP A 248 19.12 -1.28 6.14
C ASP A 248 17.86 -1.34 7.01
N SER A 249 17.99 -1.09 8.33
CA SER A 249 16.84 -0.92 9.23
C SER A 249 16.01 0.32 8.90
N GLU A 250 16.64 1.42 8.51
CA GLU A 250 15.96 2.64 8.07
C GLU A 250 15.23 2.43 6.73
N LEU A 251 15.88 1.79 5.75
CA LEU A 251 15.24 1.37 4.51
C LEU A 251 14.03 0.47 4.77
N SER A 252 14.15 -0.46 5.71
CA SER A 252 13.07 -1.39 6.09
C SER A 252 11.88 -0.66 6.71
N MET A 253 12.10 0.37 7.54
CA MET A 253 11.04 1.21 8.08
C MET A 253 10.36 2.04 6.98
N LEU A 254 11.14 2.64 6.07
CA LEU A 254 10.59 3.39 4.94
C LEU A 254 9.75 2.49 4.02
N ILE A 255 10.24 1.29 3.69
CA ILE A 255 9.47 0.29 2.91
C ILE A 255 8.14 -0.04 3.57
N ASN A 256 8.14 -0.34 4.88
CA ASN A 256 6.90 -0.63 5.61
C ASN A 256 5.92 0.56 5.61
N ALA A 257 6.41 1.79 5.71
CA ALA A 257 5.55 2.98 5.64
C ALA A 257 5.02 3.24 4.22
N LEU A 258 5.84 3.03 3.18
CA LEU A 258 5.42 3.15 1.76
C LEU A 258 4.30 2.16 1.41
N LEU A 259 4.39 0.93 1.91
CA LEU A 259 3.32 -0.07 1.79
C LEU A 259 2.03 0.45 2.45
N VAL A 260 2.11 0.93 3.69
CA VAL A 260 0.98 1.48 4.46
C VAL A 260 0.30 2.67 3.77
N ILE A 261 1.06 3.61 3.19
CA ILE A 261 0.51 4.80 2.50
C ILE A 261 0.15 4.55 1.03
N CYS A 262 0.12 3.28 0.60
CA CYS A 262 -0.19 2.87 -0.76
C CYS A 262 0.65 3.54 -1.87
N HIS A 263 1.93 3.81 -1.59
CA HIS A 263 2.90 4.26 -2.58
C HIS A 263 3.90 3.12 -2.88
N ASN A 264 3.96 2.66 -4.13
CA ASN A 264 4.60 1.38 -4.46
C ASN A 264 6.14 1.40 -4.33
N PRO A 265 6.74 0.70 -3.34
CA PRO A 265 8.19 0.73 -3.11
C PRO A 265 9.02 0.02 -4.19
N ARG A 266 8.40 -0.77 -5.07
CA ARG A 266 9.08 -1.38 -6.24
C ARG A 266 9.22 -0.44 -7.43
N ARG A 267 8.48 0.67 -7.43
CA ARG A 267 8.48 1.70 -8.48
C ARG A 267 8.60 3.10 -7.90
N PHE A 268 9.32 3.24 -6.78
CA PHE A 268 9.54 4.52 -6.11
C PHE A 268 10.42 5.42 -7.00
N TYR A 269 9.78 6.26 -7.83
CA TYR A 269 10.40 7.12 -8.83
C TYR A 269 11.49 6.41 -9.66
N GLY A 270 11.14 5.26 -10.24
CA GLY A 270 12.03 4.45 -11.06
C GLY A 270 13.07 3.61 -10.29
N LYS A 271 13.06 3.62 -8.94
CA LYS A 271 13.88 2.73 -8.11
C LYS A 271 13.03 1.63 -7.47
N ASP A 272 13.56 0.41 -7.47
CA ASP A 272 13.02 -0.71 -6.70
C ASP A 272 13.73 -0.79 -5.34
N LEU A 273 13.07 -0.27 -4.30
CA LEU A 273 13.61 -0.23 -2.94
C LEU A 273 13.61 -1.61 -2.28
N ILE A 274 12.69 -2.48 -2.70
CA ILE A 274 12.58 -3.86 -2.23
C ILE A 274 13.79 -4.65 -2.71
N LYS A 275 14.11 -4.53 -4.00
CA LYS A 275 15.34 -5.09 -4.57
C LYS A 275 16.59 -4.49 -3.91
N LEU A 276 16.65 -3.17 -3.72
CA LEU A 276 17.78 -2.51 -3.06
C LEU A 276 18.04 -3.07 -1.64
N LEU A 277 16.99 -3.28 -0.84
CA LEU A 277 17.12 -3.91 0.49
C LEU A 277 17.64 -5.35 0.35
N LYS A 278 17.04 -6.13 -0.55
CA LYS A 278 17.38 -7.54 -0.76
C LYS A 278 18.85 -7.71 -1.17
N ASP A 279 19.31 -6.94 -2.15
CA ASP A 279 20.67 -6.97 -2.67
C ASP A 279 21.70 -6.58 -1.58
N ARG A 280 21.41 -5.56 -0.76
CA ARG A 280 22.27 -5.19 0.39
C ARG A 280 22.37 -6.29 1.44
N VAL A 281 21.23 -6.90 1.79
CA VAL A 281 21.18 -8.00 2.76
C VAL A 281 21.98 -9.21 2.26
N GLU A 282 21.83 -9.57 0.99
CA GLU A 282 22.52 -10.72 0.38
C GLU A 282 24.04 -10.50 0.24
N LEU A 283 24.48 -9.27 -0.04
CA LEU A 283 25.90 -8.89 -0.08
C LEU A 283 26.54 -8.74 1.32
N SER A 284 25.76 -8.48 2.35
CA SER A 284 26.26 -8.28 3.71
C SER A 284 26.74 -9.60 4.34
N LYS A 285 28.01 -9.63 4.76
CA LYS A 285 28.60 -10.75 5.52
C LYS A 285 28.20 -10.76 7.01
N ASN A 286 27.59 -9.68 7.49
CA ASN A 286 27.17 -9.55 8.89
C ASN A 286 25.78 -10.15 9.09
N LEU A 287 25.48 -10.50 10.35
CA LEU A 287 24.14 -10.87 10.79
C LEU A 287 23.16 -9.72 10.51
N THR A 288 22.08 -10.02 9.80
CA THR A 288 21.07 -9.03 9.40
C THR A 288 20.05 -8.82 10.51
N HIS A 289 19.65 -7.57 10.72
CA HIS A 289 18.60 -7.24 11.67
C HIS A 289 17.22 -7.80 11.19
N PRO A 290 16.43 -8.49 12.05
CA PRO A 290 15.19 -9.16 11.64
C PRO A 290 14.17 -8.29 10.92
N LEU A 291 14.13 -6.98 11.23
CA LEU A 291 13.26 -6.01 10.58
C LEU A 291 13.39 -5.99 9.04
N ALA A 292 14.58 -6.28 8.50
CA ALA A 292 14.77 -6.36 7.04
C ALA A 292 14.03 -7.56 6.43
N TYR A 293 14.06 -8.72 7.08
CA TYR A 293 13.31 -9.89 6.65
C TYR A 293 11.80 -9.70 6.80
N LEU A 294 11.36 -9.02 7.87
CA LEU A 294 9.97 -8.63 8.04
C LEU A 294 9.50 -7.68 6.92
N ALA A 295 10.27 -6.62 6.62
CA ALA A 295 9.93 -5.67 5.55
C ALA A 295 9.90 -6.32 4.15
N LEU A 296 10.83 -7.24 3.86
CA LEU A 296 10.79 -8.04 2.63
C LEU A 296 9.54 -8.93 2.57
N CYS A 297 9.16 -9.57 3.68
CA CYS A 297 7.94 -10.38 3.74
C CYS A 297 6.68 -9.53 3.53
N ASN A 298 6.58 -8.38 4.22
CA ASN A 298 5.50 -7.40 4.08
C ASN A 298 5.37 -6.90 2.63
N ALA A 299 6.49 -6.68 1.93
CA ALA A 299 6.53 -6.30 0.52
C ALA A 299 6.26 -7.45 -0.48
N ASN A 300 5.78 -8.59 0.01
CA ASN A 300 5.56 -9.82 -0.76
C ASN A 300 6.83 -10.27 -1.53
N GLU A 301 8.02 -10.03 -0.98
CA GLU A 301 9.30 -10.40 -1.58
C GLU A 301 9.84 -11.72 -1.02
N SER A 302 10.52 -12.51 -1.85
CA SER A 302 11.20 -13.73 -1.42
C SER A 302 12.44 -13.39 -0.59
N TRP A 303 12.65 -14.09 0.52
CA TRP A 303 13.82 -13.87 1.37
C TRP A 303 15.15 -14.26 0.68
N PRO A 304 16.25 -13.53 0.94
CA PRO A 304 17.61 -13.94 0.57
C PRO A 304 17.98 -15.32 1.11
N SER A 305 18.92 -15.99 0.43
CA SER A 305 19.41 -17.33 0.77
C SER A 305 19.82 -17.50 2.24
N LYS A 306 20.48 -16.49 2.82
CA LYS A 306 20.97 -16.52 4.22
C LYS A 306 19.89 -16.29 5.30
N ALA A 307 18.66 -15.88 4.94
CA ALA A 307 17.67 -15.40 5.91
C ALA A 307 17.32 -16.41 7.01
N ILE A 308 17.16 -17.69 6.65
CA ILE A 308 16.86 -18.76 7.60
C ILE A 308 18.04 -18.98 8.58
N SER A 309 19.28 -18.82 8.12
CA SER A 309 20.47 -18.92 8.96
C SER A 309 20.56 -17.76 9.94
N ASP A 310 20.43 -16.52 9.44
CA ASP A 310 20.46 -15.30 10.26
C ASP A 310 19.38 -15.36 11.35
N LEU A 311 18.12 -15.61 10.98
CA LEU A 311 17.00 -15.66 11.93
C LEU A 311 17.14 -16.81 12.94
N ASN A 312 17.54 -18.02 12.52
CA ASN A 312 17.76 -19.14 13.44
C ASN A 312 18.91 -18.86 14.42
N SER A 313 19.98 -18.17 14.00
CA SER A 313 21.06 -17.79 14.91
C SER A 313 20.60 -16.85 16.03
N ILE A 314 19.60 -16.01 15.76
CA ILE A 314 18.97 -15.11 16.75
C ILE A 314 18.04 -15.91 17.66
N LEU A 315 17.16 -16.75 17.11
CA LEU A 315 16.21 -17.57 17.87
C LEU A 315 16.88 -18.58 18.81
N LEU A 316 18.03 -19.14 18.40
CA LEU A 316 18.79 -20.10 19.20
C LEU A 316 19.81 -19.43 20.15
N ASN A 317 19.88 -18.09 20.18
CA ASN A 317 20.77 -17.38 21.08
C ASN A 317 20.27 -17.46 22.54
N ASN A 318 21.08 -18.07 23.41
CA ASN A 318 20.73 -18.30 24.82
C ASN A 318 21.27 -17.21 25.78
N SER A 319 21.87 -16.14 25.24
CA SER A 319 22.38 -15.03 26.03
C SER A 319 21.31 -14.37 26.91
N GLU A 320 21.68 -14.01 28.14
CA GLU A 320 20.79 -13.38 29.12
C GLU A 320 20.53 -11.89 28.87
N TYR A 321 21.29 -11.24 27.97
CA TYR A 321 21.11 -9.83 27.64
C TYR A 321 19.67 -9.51 27.19
N PRO A 322 18.97 -8.55 27.83
CA PRO A 322 17.54 -8.30 27.58
C PRO A 322 17.16 -8.08 26.11
N PHE A 323 17.98 -7.33 25.36
CA PHE A 323 17.72 -6.97 23.95
C PHE A 323 17.67 -8.19 23.01
N ILE A 324 18.23 -9.34 23.41
CA ILE A 324 18.16 -10.58 22.62
C ILE A 324 16.72 -11.05 22.50
N ARG A 325 15.89 -10.85 23.54
CA ARG A 325 14.45 -11.19 23.51
C ARG A 325 13.68 -10.34 22.51
N ASP A 326 14.03 -9.06 22.39
CA ASP A 326 13.43 -8.14 21.41
C ASP A 326 13.75 -8.56 19.98
N LEU A 327 15.02 -8.93 19.72
CA LEU A 327 15.45 -9.47 18.42
C LEU A 327 14.79 -10.82 18.12
N GLN A 328 14.64 -11.69 19.11
CA GLN A 328 13.93 -12.97 18.97
C GLN A 328 12.45 -12.75 18.63
N ALA A 329 11.78 -11.79 19.27
CA ALA A 329 10.40 -11.46 18.98
C ALA A 329 10.23 -10.89 17.56
N MET A 330 11.12 -10.00 17.11
CA MET A 330 11.13 -9.52 15.73
C MET A 330 11.46 -10.63 14.71
N ALA A 331 12.35 -11.57 15.05
CA ALA A 331 12.65 -12.74 14.22
C ALA A 331 11.44 -13.68 14.11
N SER A 332 10.73 -13.91 15.21
CA SER A 332 9.47 -14.66 15.22
C SER A 332 8.41 -13.97 14.37
N LEU A 333 8.22 -12.64 14.46
CA LEU A 333 7.30 -11.89 13.59
C LEU A 333 7.62 -12.07 12.10
N ALA A 334 8.91 -12.02 11.73
CA ALA A 334 9.33 -12.27 10.36
C ALA A 334 8.96 -13.70 9.91
N PHE A 335 9.21 -14.71 10.74
CA PHE A 335 8.79 -16.09 10.47
C PHE A 335 7.26 -16.22 10.37
N SER A 336 6.48 -15.65 11.28
CA SER A 336 5.02 -15.68 11.24
C SER A 336 4.47 -15.11 9.93
N CYS A 337 4.97 -13.95 9.48
CA CYS A 337 4.62 -13.39 8.16
C CYS A 337 4.92 -14.38 7.02
N GLN A 338 6.12 -14.96 7.00
CA GLN A 338 6.55 -15.86 5.93
C GLN A 338 5.81 -17.21 5.94
N ILE A 339 5.39 -17.70 7.11
CA ILE A 339 4.54 -18.89 7.27
C ILE A 339 3.13 -18.58 6.76
N ASN A 340 2.53 -17.46 7.19
CA ASN A 340 1.16 -17.07 6.83
C ASN A 340 1.01 -16.87 5.32
N ARG A 341 2.01 -16.28 4.66
CA ARG A 341 2.09 -16.19 3.19
C ARG A 341 2.17 -17.56 2.50
N ASN A 342 2.89 -18.52 3.09
CA ASN A 342 3.17 -19.83 2.48
C ASN A 342 2.25 -20.95 3.01
N LYS A 343 1.06 -20.65 3.54
CA LYS A 343 0.08 -21.63 4.07
C LYS A 343 -0.30 -22.79 3.12
N LYS A 344 0.09 -22.74 1.83
CA LYS A 344 -0.05 -23.82 0.83
C LYS A 344 1.16 -24.77 0.68
N SER A 345 2.28 -24.52 1.35
CA SER A 345 3.53 -25.30 1.22
C SER A 345 3.90 -26.03 2.51
N ASN A 346 4.13 -27.35 2.44
CA ASN A 346 4.53 -28.21 3.57
C ASN A 346 5.99 -27.96 4.02
N THR A 347 6.29 -26.75 4.50
CA THR A 347 7.64 -26.33 4.91
C THR A 347 7.87 -26.64 6.40
N THR A 348 7.72 -27.91 6.79
CA THR A 348 7.70 -28.33 8.20
C THR A 348 9.07 -28.40 8.88
N LEU A 349 10.18 -28.51 8.11
CA LEU A 349 11.49 -28.88 8.66
C LEU A 349 12.26 -27.72 9.32
N TYR A 350 12.04 -26.48 8.90
CA TYR A 350 12.83 -25.31 9.37
C TYR A 350 12.18 -24.52 10.52
N LEU A 351 10.99 -24.92 10.97
CA LEU A 351 10.18 -24.15 11.92
C LEU A 351 10.41 -24.50 13.40
N THR A 352 11.23 -25.52 13.71
CA THR A 352 11.48 -25.95 15.09
C THR A 352 12.07 -24.84 15.99
N PRO A 353 13.08 -24.05 15.58
CA PRO A 353 13.58 -22.93 16.40
C PRO A 353 12.51 -21.87 16.67
N TYR A 354 11.69 -21.55 15.66
CA TYR A 354 10.57 -20.61 15.76
C TYR A 354 9.51 -21.09 16.76
N ARG A 355 9.03 -22.33 16.63
CA ARG A 355 8.05 -22.92 17.58
C ARG A 355 8.57 -22.97 19.01
N ASN A 356 9.85 -23.31 19.18
CA ASN A 356 10.48 -23.34 20.49
C ASN A 356 10.57 -21.93 21.09
N ALA A 357 10.87 -20.90 20.29
CA ALA A 357 10.86 -19.50 20.74
C ALA A 357 9.45 -19.02 21.12
N ILE A 358 8.42 -19.33 20.32
CA ILE A 358 7.02 -19.02 20.62
C ILE A 358 6.58 -19.67 21.95
N LYS A 359 6.91 -20.94 22.18
CA LYS A 359 6.63 -21.62 23.46
C LYS A 359 7.38 -20.98 24.64
N ARG A 360 8.69 -20.75 24.49
CA ARG A 360 9.54 -20.11 25.50
C ARG A 360 9.01 -18.73 25.89
N PHE A 361 8.47 -17.95 24.94
CA PHE A 361 7.84 -16.67 25.26
C PHE A 361 6.66 -16.81 26.20
N GLN A 362 5.77 -17.79 26.00
CA GLN A 362 4.62 -18.03 26.89
C GLN A 362 5.08 -18.36 28.32
N GLU A 363 6.17 -19.12 28.46
CA GLU A 363 6.76 -19.53 29.74
C GLU A 363 7.48 -18.37 30.48
N LEU A 364 7.89 -17.32 29.77
CA LEU A 364 8.61 -16.16 30.32
C LEU A 364 7.69 -15.10 30.95
N GLN A 365 6.37 -15.32 30.99
CA GLN A 365 5.43 -14.33 31.51
C GLN A 365 5.58 -14.12 33.02
N LEU A 366 5.80 -12.86 33.43
CA LEU A 366 5.89 -12.46 34.82
C LEU A 366 4.49 -12.35 35.47
N GLN A 367 4.45 -12.30 36.81
CA GLN A 367 3.20 -12.28 37.57
C GLN A 367 2.37 -11.01 37.35
N ASP A 368 3.00 -9.91 36.94
CA ASP A 368 2.33 -8.66 36.56
C ASP A 368 1.72 -8.70 35.15
N GLY A 369 1.95 -9.79 34.41
CA GLY A 369 1.51 -10.00 33.03
C GLY A 369 2.54 -9.62 31.96
N SER A 370 3.66 -9.02 32.33
CA SER A 370 4.71 -8.56 31.41
C SER A 370 5.68 -9.67 30.98
N PHE A 371 6.59 -9.35 30.06
CA PHE A 371 7.72 -10.21 29.68
C PHE A 371 9.09 -9.56 30.00
N GLY A 372 9.11 -8.55 30.89
CA GLY A 372 10.29 -7.76 31.22
C GLY A 372 9.98 -6.26 31.25
N ASN A 373 10.46 -5.51 30.26
CA ASN A 373 10.09 -4.11 30.08
C ASN A 373 8.90 -3.96 29.10
N VAL A 374 8.39 -2.74 28.95
CA VAL A 374 7.22 -2.44 28.10
C VAL A 374 7.45 -2.76 26.61
N HIS A 375 8.62 -2.45 26.04
CA HIS A 375 8.93 -2.72 24.63
C HIS A 375 9.07 -4.22 24.36
N THR A 376 9.81 -4.95 25.20
CA THR A 376 9.93 -6.42 25.14
C THR A 376 8.56 -7.08 25.27
N THR A 377 7.72 -6.57 26.16
CA THR A 377 6.36 -7.08 26.37
C THR A 377 5.50 -6.87 25.12
N ALA A 378 5.55 -5.69 24.50
CA ALA A 378 4.82 -5.39 23.27
C ALA A 378 5.32 -6.24 22.09
N LEU A 379 6.63 -6.34 21.87
CA LEU A 379 7.21 -7.14 20.78
C LEU A 379 6.88 -8.62 20.90
N ILE A 380 7.02 -9.22 22.09
CA ILE A 380 6.63 -10.61 22.35
C ILE A 380 5.12 -10.79 22.15
N THR A 381 4.30 -9.85 22.62
CA THR A 381 2.84 -9.90 22.42
C THR A 381 2.48 -9.91 20.94
N GLN A 382 3.10 -9.05 20.12
CA GLN A 382 2.90 -9.09 18.66
C GLN A 382 3.35 -10.44 18.06
N ALA A 383 4.50 -10.98 18.46
CA ALA A 383 4.98 -12.28 17.97
C ALA A 383 4.02 -13.43 18.34
N LEU A 384 3.44 -13.42 19.54
CA LEU A 384 2.44 -14.38 19.98
C LEU A 384 1.12 -14.24 19.19
N ILE A 385 0.66 -13.01 18.93
CA ILE A 385 -0.53 -12.75 18.08
C ILE A 385 -0.31 -13.27 16.65
N ALA A 386 0.80 -12.90 16.02
CA ALA A 386 1.07 -13.25 14.62
C ALA A 386 1.27 -14.76 14.40
N SER A 387 1.63 -15.50 15.45
CA SER A 387 1.96 -16.93 15.33
C SER A 387 0.78 -17.84 15.04
N GLU A 388 -0.44 -17.44 15.40
CA GLU A 388 -1.68 -18.23 15.34
C GLU A 388 -1.60 -19.62 16.06
N GLU A 389 -0.52 -19.93 16.79
CA GLU A 389 -0.38 -21.19 17.53
C GLU A 389 -1.19 -21.17 18.84
N GLN A 390 -1.66 -22.33 19.29
CA GLN A 390 -2.48 -22.44 20.50
C GLN A 390 -1.69 -22.04 21.76
N THR A 391 -2.13 -20.98 22.44
CA THR A 391 -1.39 -20.33 23.54
C THR A 391 -1.96 -20.68 24.93
N ASP A 392 -2.12 -21.97 25.23
CA ASP A 392 -2.78 -22.41 26.49
C ASP A 392 -2.07 -21.91 27.77
N ASN A 393 -0.76 -21.62 27.71
CA ASN A 393 0.03 -21.14 28.84
C ASN A 393 0.07 -19.60 28.98
N TRP A 394 -0.33 -18.83 27.97
CA TRP A 394 -0.20 -17.37 27.97
C TRP A 394 -1.38 -16.67 28.63
N LYS A 395 -1.16 -15.95 29.73
CA LYS A 395 -2.17 -15.09 30.37
C LYS A 395 -2.34 -13.79 29.57
N LYS A 396 -2.95 -13.91 28.39
CA LYS A 396 -3.22 -12.83 27.42
C LYS A 396 -3.85 -11.61 28.07
N ASN A 397 -4.94 -11.78 28.83
CA ASN A 397 -5.66 -10.69 29.50
C ASN A 397 -4.76 -9.89 30.47
N SER A 398 -3.93 -10.56 31.27
CA SER A 398 -2.95 -9.89 32.15
C SER A 398 -1.93 -9.07 31.36
N THR A 399 -1.47 -9.58 30.21
CA THR A 399 -0.53 -8.86 29.32
C THR A 399 -1.15 -7.59 28.76
N ILE A 400 -2.37 -7.67 28.25
CA ILE A 400 -3.06 -6.52 27.67
C ILE A 400 -3.37 -5.48 28.75
N LYS A 401 -3.81 -5.90 29.96
CA LYS A 401 -4.00 -5.00 31.10
C LYS A 401 -2.70 -4.32 31.55
N TYR A 402 -1.57 -5.02 31.52
CA TYR A 402 -0.25 -4.42 31.74
C TYR A 402 0.06 -3.33 30.70
N LEU A 403 -0.08 -3.64 29.40
CA LEU A 403 0.17 -2.66 28.32
C LEU A 403 -0.79 -1.45 28.40
N MET A 404 -2.07 -1.67 28.72
CA MET A 404 -3.04 -0.60 28.97
C MET A 404 -2.63 0.29 30.15
N LYS A 405 -2.08 -0.28 31.22
CA LYS A 405 -1.56 0.49 32.36
C LYS A 405 -0.34 1.32 31.97
N GLU A 406 0.63 0.75 31.27
CA GLU A 406 1.85 1.46 30.86
C GLU A 406 1.54 2.59 29.85
N MET A 407 0.57 2.41 28.96
CA MET A 407 0.06 3.48 28.07
C MET A 407 -0.65 4.63 28.81
N ASN A 408 -0.97 4.46 30.09
CA ASN A 408 -1.50 5.51 30.95
C ASN A 408 -0.43 6.14 31.86
N SER A 409 0.83 5.69 31.79
CA SER A 409 1.95 6.24 32.57
C SER A 409 2.41 7.61 32.06
N SER A 410 3.12 8.36 32.91
CA SER A 410 3.76 9.63 32.53
C SER A 410 5.06 9.44 31.73
N SER A 411 5.55 8.21 31.61
CA SER A 411 6.79 7.81 30.92
C SER A 411 6.56 7.31 29.49
N ILE A 412 5.33 7.43 28.97
CA ILE A 412 4.99 7.04 27.59
C ILE A 412 5.78 7.88 26.56
N ASP A 413 6.38 7.19 25.60
CA ASP A 413 7.07 7.78 24.44
C ASP A 413 6.48 7.24 23.12
N LEU A 414 6.99 7.77 22.00
CA LEU A 414 6.49 7.40 20.68
C LEU A 414 6.84 5.94 20.34
N LEU A 415 8.01 5.44 20.76
CA LEU A 415 8.43 4.07 20.50
C LEU A 415 7.56 3.05 21.24
N THR A 416 7.20 3.34 22.50
CA THR A 416 6.21 2.58 23.29
C THR A 416 4.86 2.58 22.60
N THR A 417 4.36 3.76 22.21
CA THR A 417 3.09 3.91 21.50
C THR A 417 3.07 3.12 20.19
N TYR A 418 4.14 3.19 19.39
CA TYR A 418 4.30 2.48 18.12
C TYR A 418 4.20 0.95 18.27
N PHE A 419 4.80 0.37 19.32
CA PHE A 419 4.73 -1.07 19.54
C PHE A 419 3.43 -1.54 20.20
N ILE A 420 2.77 -0.70 21.02
CA ILE A 420 1.52 -1.08 21.70
C ILE A 420 0.29 -0.86 20.83
N LEU A 421 0.23 0.22 20.05
CA LEU A 421 -1.00 0.63 19.37
C LEU A 421 -1.58 -0.44 18.41
N PRO A 422 -0.77 -1.18 17.61
CA PRO A 422 -1.27 -2.31 16.81
C PRO A 422 -1.96 -3.39 17.67
N ILE A 423 -1.42 -3.70 18.85
CA ILE A 423 -1.92 -4.74 19.76
C ILE A 423 -3.34 -4.40 20.24
N PHE A 424 -3.64 -3.12 20.50
CA PHE A 424 -4.99 -2.70 20.90
C PHE A 424 -6.04 -2.83 19.79
N ASN A 425 -5.59 -3.02 18.54
CA ASN A 425 -6.43 -3.38 17.40
C ASN A 425 -6.28 -4.87 17.02
N ALA A 426 -5.63 -5.67 17.87
CA ALA A 426 -5.24 -7.06 17.62
C ALA A 426 -4.40 -7.30 16.36
N LYS A 427 -3.73 -6.26 15.84
CA LYS A 427 -2.79 -6.30 14.69
C LYS A 427 -1.34 -6.27 15.18
N THR A 428 -0.43 -6.50 14.25
CA THR A 428 1.03 -6.62 14.45
C THR A 428 1.77 -5.93 13.30
N LEU A 429 3.08 -5.72 13.44
CA LEU A 429 3.92 -5.24 12.33
C LEU A 429 4.04 -6.24 11.15
N GLY A 430 3.57 -7.48 11.31
CA GLY A 430 3.40 -8.45 10.22
C GLY A 430 2.12 -8.24 9.41
N ASP A 431 1.09 -7.59 9.96
CA ASP A 431 -0.17 -7.35 9.25
C ASP A 431 -0.04 -6.26 8.16
N ILE A 432 1.10 -5.57 8.09
CA ILE A 432 1.48 -4.73 6.94
C ILE A 432 1.52 -5.58 5.64
N SER A 433 1.76 -6.90 5.73
CA SER A 433 1.66 -7.80 4.57
C SER A 433 0.24 -7.95 4.00
N LYS A 434 -0.79 -7.51 4.73
CA LYS A 434 -2.22 -7.62 4.36
C LYS A 434 -2.79 -6.33 3.74
N VAL A 435 -2.00 -5.24 3.67
CA VAL A 435 -2.42 -3.95 3.11
C VAL A 435 -2.93 -4.12 1.66
N ASN A 436 -4.20 -3.81 1.43
CA ASN A 436 -4.82 -3.89 0.10
C ASN A 436 -5.09 -2.50 -0.50
N CYS A 437 -4.11 -1.99 -1.25
CA CYS A 437 -4.21 -0.71 -1.96
C CYS A 437 -5.12 -0.73 -3.21
N SER A 438 -5.74 -1.88 -3.54
CA SER A 438 -6.54 -2.03 -4.76
C SER A 438 -7.95 -1.46 -4.62
N GLY A 439 -8.49 -1.42 -3.40
CA GLY A 439 -9.86 -0.96 -3.12
C GLY A 439 -10.05 0.55 -3.22
N ASN A 440 -8.99 1.34 -2.96
CA ASN A 440 -9.01 2.79 -3.11
C ASN A 440 -7.59 3.32 -3.40
N PRO A 441 -7.16 3.37 -4.68
CA PRO A 441 -5.81 3.75 -5.03
C PRO A 441 -5.59 5.25 -4.79
N ARG A 442 -4.68 5.58 -3.85
CA ARG A 442 -4.22 6.95 -3.62
C ARG A 442 -3.71 7.56 -4.92
N LYS A 443 -4.28 8.71 -5.31
CA LYS A 443 -3.92 9.42 -6.54
C LYS A 443 -2.54 10.05 -6.38
N HIS A 444 -1.55 9.43 -7.00
CA HIS A 444 -0.21 10.01 -7.12
C HIS A 444 -0.24 11.07 -8.22
N GLU A 445 -0.33 12.34 -7.85
CA GLU A 445 0.14 13.43 -8.72
C GLU A 445 1.68 13.36 -8.75
N ASP A 446 2.24 13.28 -9.96
CA ASP A 446 3.64 12.91 -10.25
C ASP A 446 4.65 14.06 -9.99
N ASP A 447 4.31 15.06 -9.16
CA ASP A 447 5.10 16.28 -8.91
C ASP A 447 6.53 16.00 -8.40
N VAL A 448 6.75 14.89 -7.71
CA VAL A 448 8.07 14.51 -7.18
C VAL A 448 8.97 13.87 -8.25
N SER A 449 8.42 13.49 -9.42
CA SER A 449 9.21 12.95 -10.54
C SER A 449 10.18 13.98 -11.15
N GLU A 450 9.89 15.27 -10.99
CA GLU A 450 10.70 16.40 -11.47
C GLU A 450 12.02 16.53 -10.69
N TYR A 451 12.01 16.25 -9.37
CA TYR A 451 13.18 16.38 -8.49
C TYR A 451 14.27 15.31 -8.68
N LEU A 452 13.99 14.22 -9.38
CA LEU A 452 14.87 13.06 -9.44
C LEU A 452 15.64 12.89 -10.77
N ASN A 453 15.33 13.72 -11.77
CA ASN A 453 15.83 13.54 -13.14
C ASN A 453 16.64 14.73 -13.69
N LYS A 454 17.52 15.31 -12.85
CA LYS A 454 18.91 15.74 -13.15
C LYS A 454 19.55 16.30 -11.87
N LYS A 455 20.88 16.30 -11.81
CA LYS A 455 21.66 16.92 -10.73
C LYS A 455 22.65 17.92 -11.30
N MET A 456 22.75 19.08 -10.68
CA MET A 456 23.76 20.08 -10.95
C MET A 456 24.83 20.14 -9.86
N ARG A 457 26.05 20.53 -10.24
CA ARG A 457 27.19 20.78 -9.37
C ARG A 457 27.28 22.26 -9.05
N VAL A 458 27.15 22.59 -7.77
CA VAL A 458 27.36 23.94 -7.24
C VAL A 458 28.62 23.96 -6.36
N GLN A 459 29.41 25.02 -6.46
CA GLN A 459 30.48 25.29 -5.51
C GLN A 459 29.93 26.17 -4.38
N TYR A 460 30.13 25.82 -3.11
CA TYR A 460 29.66 26.61 -1.97
C TYR A 460 30.80 26.96 -1.01
N SER A 461 31.04 28.26 -0.78
CA SER A 461 32.09 28.76 0.10
C SER A 461 31.60 29.66 1.23
N LEU A 462 32.34 29.66 2.34
CA LEU A 462 32.17 30.61 3.44
C LEU A 462 33.37 31.55 3.51
N TYR A 463 33.11 32.86 3.42
CA TYR A 463 34.12 33.92 3.48
C TYR A 463 33.94 34.77 4.76
N ILE A 464 35.03 35.26 5.33
CA ILE A 464 35.04 36.19 6.48
C ILE A 464 35.92 37.41 6.19
N GLY A 465 35.47 38.56 6.68
CA GLY A 465 36.22 39.80 6.72
C GLY A 465 36.25 40.52 5.37
N ASP A 466 36.47 41.82 5.44
CA ASP A 466 36.34 42.74 4.31
C ASP A 466 37.42 42.48 3.23
N ASN A 467 38.60 42.02 3.66
CA ASN A 467 39.72 41.63 2.80
C ASN A 467 39.59 40.20 2.22
N LYS A 468 38.38 39.61 2.13
CA LYS A 468 38.08 38.27 1.59
C LYS A 468 39.00 37.14 2.14
N LYS A 469 38.70 36.63 3.34
CA LYS A 469 39.34 35.38 3.84
C LYS A 469 38.44 34.17 3.57
N VAL A 470 38.87 33.28 2.67
CA VAL A 470 38.19 31.99 2.44
C VAL A 470 38.40 31.08 3.65
N ILE A 471 37.32 30.64 4.29
CA ILE A 471 37.38 29.69 5.42
C ILE A 471 37.37 28.25 4.89
N HIS A 472 36.46 27.99 3.95
CA HIS A 472 36.14 26.66 3.48
C HIS A 472 35.34 26.73 2.18
N THR A 473 35.55 25.75 1.30
CA THR A 473 34.86 25.58 0.02
C THR A 473 34.51 24.11 -0.17
N VAL A 474 33.30 23.81 -0.61
CA VAL A 474 32.85 22.47 -0.99
C VAL A 474 32.26 22.50 -2.39
N SER A 475 32.28 21.35 -3.08
CA SER A 475 31.48 21.12 -4.28
C SER A 475 30.38 20.15 -3.91
N VAL A 476 29.13 20.57 -4.09
CA VAL A 476 27.93 19.79 -3.76
C VAL A 476 27.16 19.46 -5.03
N GLN A 477 26.52 18.29 -5.06
CA GLN A 477 25.58 17.91 -6.11
C GLN A 477 24.16 17.99 -5.57
N VAL A 478 23.40 18.94 -6.12
CA VAL A 478 22.00 19.22 -5.76
C VAL A 478 21.10 18.97 -7.00
N PRO A 479 19.79 18.78 -6.87
CA PRO A 479 18.88 18.74 -8.02
C PRO A 479 19.01 19.99 -8.91
N GLU A 480 18.71 19.87 -10.21
CA GLU A 480 18.50 21.07 -11.05
C GLU A 480 17.37 21.95 -10.45
N ASN A 481 17.41 23.25 -10.71
CA ASN A 481 16.51 24.27 -10.14
C ASN A 481 16.55 24.42 -8.61
N SER A 482 17.50 23.79 -7.89
CA SER A 482 17.67 24.00 -6.45
C SER A 482 18.00 25.46 -6.14
N THR A 483 17.43 25.97 -5.05
CA THR A 483 17.70 27.33 -4.57
C THR A 483 19.03 27.43 -3.80
N ALA A 484 19.45 28.65 -3.49
CA ALA A 484 20.57 28.88 -2.60
C ALA A 484 20.29 28.34 -1.18
N SER A 485 19.07 28.44 -0.67
CA SER A 485 18.71 27.85 0.64
C SER A 485 18.81 26.31 0.62
N ASP A 486 18.31 25.64 -0.42
CA ASP A 486 18.42 24.17 -0.57
C ASP A 486 19.89 23.72 -0.57
N THR A 487 20.72 24.46 -1.30
CA THR A 487 22.17 24.22 -1.38
C THR A 487 22.85 24.45 -0.03
N MET A 488 22.44 25.47 0.73
CA MET A 488 22.93 25.73 2.07
C MET A 488 22.54 24.61 3.05
N GLU A 489 21.28 24.15 3.02
CA GLU A 489 20.79 23.05 3.87
C GLU A 489 21.48 21.73 3.56
N PHE A 490 21.63 21.40 2.27
CA PHE A 490 22.32 20.20 1.83
C PHE A 490 23.77 20.20 2.37
N ALA A 491 24.51 21.30 2.19
CA ALA A 491 25.85 21.44 2.72
C ALA A 491 25.91 21.38 4.25
N ALA A 492 24.95 22.01 4.97
CA ALA A 492 24.85 21.95 6.42
C ALA A 492 24.58 20.53 6.96
N SER A 493 23.87 19.70 6.18
CA SER A 493 23.59 18.30 6.54
C SER A 493 24.81 17.37 6.44
N ILE A 494 25.79 17.71 5.59
CA ILE A 494 27.03 16.94 5.38
C ILE A 494 28.19 17.50 6.19
N TYR A 495 28.32 18.82 6.26
CA TYR A 495 29.49 19.51 6.78
C TYR A 495 29.11 20.41 7.97
N PRO A 496 29.49 20.06 9.22
CA PRO A 496 29.10 20.82 10.42
C PRO A 496 29.45 22.31 10.40
N LYS A 497 30.51 22.70 9.68
CA LYS A 497 30.91 24.11 9.47
C LYS A 497 29.88 24.95 8.72
N TYR A 498 28.98 24.34 7.96
CA TYR A 498 27.96 25.04 7.18
C TYR A 498 26.61 25.11 7.91
N LYS A 499 26.49 24.57 9.13
CA LYS A 499 25.29 24.77 9.96
C LYS A 499 25.04 26.26 10.18
N PHE A 500 23.78 26.65 9.97
CA PHE A 500 23.32 28.03 10.06
C PHE A 500 21.97 28.13 10.78
N ASP A 501 21.72 29.26 11.43
CA ASP A 501 20.44 29.59 12.04
C ASP A 501 19.74 30.66 11.19
N ARG A 502 18.43 30.48 10.98
CA ARG A 502 17.58 31.36 10.17
C ARG A 502 16.28 31.74 10.89
N LYS A 503 15.62 32.81 10.43
CA LYS A 503 14.23 33.14 10.73
C LYS A 503 13.51 33.54 9.45
N ILE A 504 12.22 33.25 9.35
CA ILE A 504 11.36 33.80 8.29
C ILE A 504 10.77 35.11 8.79
N ILE A 505 10.94 36.18 8.01
CA ILE A 505 10.43 37.54 8.31
C ILE A 505 9.73 38.05 7.06
N SER A 506 8.43 38.37 7.17
CA SER A 506 7.60 38.83 6.04
C SER A 506 7.69 37.92 4.80
N GLY A 507 7.72 36.60 5.01
CA GLY A 507 7.84 35.60 3.94
C GLY A 507 9.27 35.35 3.42
N LYS A 508 10.29 36.06 3.91
CA LYS A 508 11.68 35.93 3.45
C LYS A 508 12.57 35.27 4.50
N MET A 509 13.47 34.39 4.06
CA MET A 509 14.49 33.72 4.86
C MET A 509 15.67 34.65 5.20
N TYR A 510 15.74 35.06 6.46
CA TYR A 510 16.86 35.82 7.01
C TYR A 510 17.85 34.89 7.74
N VAL A 511 19.04 34.73 7.17
CA VAL A 511 20.15 33.97 7.77
C VAL A 511 20.98 34.91 8.64
N TYR A 512 21.08 34.61 9.94
CA TYR A 512 21.70 35.51 10.92
C TYR A 512 22.88 34.90 11.67
N LYS A 513 23.20 33.62 11.43
CA LYS A 513 24.35 32.94 12.02
C LYS A 513 24.77 31.76 11.16
N ILE A 514 26.07 31.62 10.88
CA ILE A 514 26.67 30.46 10.19
C ILE A 514 27.96 30.09 10.92
N ALA A 515 28.28 28.80 11.04
CA ALA A 515 29.50 28.33 11.70
C ALA A 515 29.67 28.86 13.15
N ALA A 516 28.55 29.04 13.86
CA ALA A 516 28.45 29.70 15.17
C ALA A 516 28.82 31.20 15.24
N ILE A 517 29.08 31.86 14.12
CA ILE A 517 29.32 33.32 14.03
C ILE A 517 28.00 34.02 13.71
N MET A 518 27.57 34.94 14.58
CA MET A 518 26.32 35.69 14.45
C MET A 518 26.52 37.02 13.71
N ASN A 519 25.48 37.52 13.05
CA ASN A 519 25.40 38.92 12.61
C ASN A 519 25.57 39.85 13.82
N ASP A 520 26.39 40.87 13.67
CA ASP A 520 26.77 41.82 14.71
C ASP A 520 26.51 43.25 14.20
N PRO A 521 25.37 43.86 14.60
CA PRO A 521 25.01 45.21 14.19
C PRO A 521 25.91 46.31 14.75
N GLU A 522 26.57 46.09 15.90
CA GLU A 522 27.41 47.13 16.55
C GLU A 522 28.70 47.36 15.75
N VAL A 523 29.28 46.30 15.19
CA VAL A 523 30.43 46.39 14.26
C VAL A 523 30.01 46.39 12.78
N GLY A 524 28.71 46.43 12.49
CA GLY A 524 28.12 46.49 11.16
C GLY A 524 28.37 45.25 10.28
N LYS A 525 28.61 44.07 10.85
CA LYS A 525 28.98 42.85 10.11
C LYS A 525 27.84 41.84 10.01
N PHE A 526 27.57 41.43 8.78
CA PHE A 526 26.44 40.56 8.44
C PHE A 526 26.88 39.45 7.48
N TRP A 527 26.19 38.31 7.54
CA TRP A 527 26.23 37.27 6.53
C TRP A 527 25.46 37.74 5.29
N LEU A 528 26.19 37.99 4.21
CA LEU A 528 25.69 38.48 2.92
C LEU A 528 25.78 37.39 1.84
N LEU A 529 24.81 37.37 0.93
CA LEU A 529 24.67 36.38 -0.13
C LEU A 529 25.33 36.86 -1.42
N TYR A 530 26.19 36.03 -2.00
CA TYR A 530 26.88 36.30 -3.26
C TYR A 530 26.85 35.09 -4.19
N ILE A 531 26.73 35.32 -5.50
CA ILE A 531 26.91 34.31 -6.55
C ILE A 531 28.03 34.75 -7.49
N GLY A 532 28.85 33.80 -7.96
CA GLY A 532 29.74 33.96 -9.09
C GLY A 532 29.81 32.68 -9.93
N ALA A 533 30.83 32.56 -10.78
CA ALA A 533 31.10 31.34 -11.53
C ALA A 533 32.21 30.52 -10.86
N ASN A 534 32.08 29.19 -10.83
CA ASN A 534 33.07 28.25 -10.27
C ASN A 534 34.48 28.42 -10.89
N ASN A 535 34.55 28.93 -12.13
CA ASN A 535 35.80 29.21 -12.84
C ASN A 535 36.39 30.62 -12.59
N ASN A 536 35.68 31.52 -11.89
CA ASN A 536 36.12 32.90 -11.66
C ASN A 536 35.68 33.41 -10.28
N THR A 537 36.49 33.14 -9.26
CA THR A 537 36.19 33.52 -7.86
C THR A 537 36.44 35.01 -7.54
N GLU A 538 36.87 35.81 -8.51
CA GLU A 538 37.14 37.25 -8.32
C GLU A 538 35.90 38.11 -8.56
N HIS A 539 35.03 37.68 -9.47
CA HIS A 539 33.77 38.38 -9.78
C HIS A 539 32.58 37.72 -9.05
N LEU A 540 32.25 38.28 -7.89
CA LEU A 540 31.07 37.91 -7.09
C LEU A 540 30.03 39.03 -7.12
N THR A 541 28.80 38.69 -7.50
CA THR A 541 27.64 39.58 -7.48
C THR A 541 26.90 39.44 -6.15
N HIS A 542 26.60 40.55 -5.47
CA HIS A 542 25.80 40.56 -4.24
C HIS A 542 24.31 40.43 -4.56
N PHE A 543 23.58 39.59 -3.82
CA PHE A 543 22.14 39.42 -3.96
C PHE A 543 21.40 39.88 -2.70
N PHE A 544 20.44 40.79 -2.90
CA PHE A 544 19.54 41.29 -1.84
C PHE A 544 18.22 40.48 -1.74
N THR A 545 18.04 39.50 -2.62
CA THR A 545 16.91 38.55 -2.59
C THR A 545 17.10 37.52 -1.49
N SER A 546 16.00 36.88 -1.10
CA SER A 546 16.03 35.83 -0.11
C SER A 546 16.72 34.57 -0.68
N PRO A 547 17.47 33.77 0.11
CA PRO A 547 18.17 32.58 -0.40
C PRO A 547 17.25 31.50 -1.01
N ASP A 548 16.00 31.45 -0.55
CA ASP A 548 14.90 30.60 -1.03
C ASP A 548 14.17 31.18 -2.27
N GLU A 549 14.45 32.43 -2.66
CA GLU A 549 13.98 33.03 -3.93
C GLU A 549 15.00 32.86 -5.07
N LEU A 550 16.24 32.45 -4.76
CA LEU A 550 17.37 32.45 -5.71
C LEU A 550 17.69 31.04 -6.21
N ILE A 551 17.23 30.70 -7.41
CA ILE A 551 17.55 29.46 -8.12
C ILE A 551 19.00 29.49 -8.64
N LEU A 552 19.73 28.39 -8.47
CA LEU A 552 21.12 28.24 -8.93
C LEU A 552 21.20 27.40 -10.23
N ASN A 553 22.34 27.51 -10.92
CA ASN A 553 22.64 26.78 -12.15
C ASN A 553 23.92 25.90 -12.05
N GLU A 554 24.10 24.98 -13.01
CA GLU A 554 25.31 24.16 -13.16
C GLU A 554 26.58 25.02 -13.23
N GLY A 555 27.55 24.74 -12.35
CA GLY A 555 28.83 25.43 -12.33
C GLY A 555 28.81 26.82 -11.68
N GLU A 556 27.73 27.20 -10.99
CA GLU A 556 27.72 28.43 -10.18
C GLU A 556 28.46 28.27 -8.85
N HIS A 557 28.89 29.40 -8.31
CA HIS A 557 29.62 29.54 -7.05
C HIS A 557 28.80 30.35 -6.05
N LEU A 558 28.09 29.64 -5.18
CA LEU A 558 27.43 30.20 -4.00
C LEU A 558 28.48 30.62 -2.96
N VAL A 559 28.34 31.82 -2.42
CA VAL A 559 29.20 32.35 -1.35
C VAL A 559 28.35 33.03 -0.30
N MET A 560 28.46 32.58 0.95
CA MET A 560 28.04 33.36 2.11
C MET A 560 29.25 34.08 2.68
N TRP A 561 29.21 35.41 2.72
CA TRP A 561 30.33 36.26 3.14
C TRP A 561 29.95 37.08 4.36
N TYR A 562 30.62 36.82 5.48
CA TYR A 562 30.53 37.63 6.69
C TYR A 562 31.45 38.86 6.58
N ARG A 563 30.89 40.03 6.31
CA ARG A 563 31.62 41.29 6.09
C ARG A 563 30.82 42.51 6.53
N SER A 564 31.45 43.67 6.55
CA SER A 564 30.75 44.93 6.76
C SER A 564 29.78 45.20 5.62
N ALA A 565 28.52 45.49 5.96
CA ALA A 565 27.51 45.85 4.97
C ALA A 565 27.61 47.35 4.63
N SER A 566 27.74 47.65 3.34
CA SER A 566 27.54 49.00 2.80
C SER A 566 26.07 49.18 2.42
N ILE A 567 25.44 50.22 2.98
CA ILE A 567 24.10 50.69 2.59
C ILE A 567 24.20 51.49 1.28
#